data_AF-A0A6G3XSV5-F1
#
_entry.id   AF-A0A6G3XSV5-F1
#
_cell.length_a   1.000
_cell.length_b   1.000
_cell.length_c   1.000
_cell.angle_alpha   90.00
_cell.angle_beta   90.00
_cell.angle_gamma   90.00
#
_symmetry.space_group_name_H-M   'P 1'
#
loop_
_entity.id
_entity.type
_entity.pdbx_description
1 polymer ?
#
loop_
_entity_poly.entity_id
_entity_poly.type
_entity_poly.pdbx_seq_one_letter_code
_entity_poly.pdbx_strand_id
1 'polypeptide(L)' 'PNEGRPGRGMALRHGMVLAIEPMLIAGGGDDFRHDEDGWTLRTTDGSRASHAEHSVAITNDGPRILTAL' A
#
# COMPACT_ATOMS: atom_id res chain seq x y z
N PRO A 1 -9.56 -1.39 3.91
CA PRO A 1 -9.27 -2.24 2.73
C PRO A 1 -7.89 -2.92 2.73
N ASN A 2 -6.93 -2.42 3.52
CA ASN A 2 -5.55 -2.98 3.59
C ASN A 2 -5.31 -3.92 4.77
N GLU A 3 -6.38 -4.32 5.46
CA GLU A 3 -6.31 -5.25 6.59
C GLU A 3 -6.82 -6.62 6.16
N GLY A 4 -6.09 -7.66 6.55
CA GLY A 4 -6.45 -9.03 6.22
C GLY A 4 -5.77 -10.02 7.15
N ARG A 5 -6.34 -11.22 7.25
CA ARG A 5 -5.72 -12.33 7.98
C ARG A 5 -4.75 -13.08 7.05
N PRO A 6 -3.57 -13.49 7.54
CA PRO A 6 -2.67 -14.35 6.77
C PRO A 6 -3.39 -15.59 6.22
N GLY A 7 -3.03 -16.01 5.00
CA GLY A 7 -3.62 -17.18 4.34
C GLY A 7 -5.05 -16.98 3.79
N ARG A 8 -5.52 -15.74 3.65
CA ARG A 8 -6.80 -15.39 3.02
C ARG A 8 -6.58 -14.57 1.73
N GLY A 9 -7.63 -14.47 0.91
CA GLY A 9 -7.60 -13.73 -0.35
C GLY A 9 -7.21 -14.59 -1.56
N MET A 10 -6.88 -13.92 -2.65
CA MET A 10 -6.49 -14.56 -3.90
C MET A 10 -5.09 -15.18 -3.77
N ALA A 11 -4.94 -16.44 -4.19
CA ALA A 11 -3.62 -17.06 -4.29
C ALA A 11 -2.79 -16.36 -5.37
N LEU A 12 -1.55 -15.98 -5.04
CA LEU A 12 -0.60 -15.38 -5.99
C LEU A 12 -0.20 -16.39 -7.06
N ARG A 13 -0.22 -15.97 -8.32
CA ARG A 13 0.07 -16.82 -9.49
C ARG A 13 1.00 -16.09 -10.45
N HIS A 14 1.83 -16.84 -11.16
CA HIS A 14 2.68 -16.29 -12.21
C HIS A 14 1.84 -15.49 -13.23
N GLY A 15 2.31 -14.29 -13.55
CA GLY A 15 1.72 -13.38 -14.52
C GLY A 15 0.92 -12.26 -13.87
N MET A 16 0.66 -12.37 -12.56
CA MET A 16 0.06 -11.28 -11.78
C MET A 16 1.04 -10.14 -11.56
N VAL A 17 0.51 -8.92 -11.52
CA VAL A 17 1.21 -7.72 -11.06
C VAL A 17 0.37 -7.08 -9.97
N LEU A 18 1.02 -6.72 -8.87
CA LEU A 18 0.39 -6.06 -7.72
C LEU A 18 1.08 -4.73 -7.46
N ALA A 19 0.29 -3.72 -7.07
CA ALA A 19 0.82 -2.57 -6.34
C ALA A 19 0.98 -2.96 -4.87
N ILE A 20 2.17 -2.75 -4.34
CA ILE A 20 2.44 -2.85 -2.90
C ILE A 20 2.80 -1.44 -2.44
N GLU A 21 1.90 -0.82 -1.68
CA GLU A 21 1.85 0.62 -1.44
C GLU A 21 1.63 0.98 0.05
N PRO A 22 2.58 0.66 0.96
CA PRO A 22 2.43 0.96 2.37
C PRO A 22 2.39 2.47 2.65
N MET A 23 1.40 2.89 3.41
CA MET A 23 1.31 4.22 4.04
C MET A 23 1.49 4.08 5.55
N LEU A 24 2.34 4.91 6.13
CA LEU A 24 2.68 4.89 7.56
C LEU A 24 2.44 6.27 8.16
N ILE A 25 1.82 6.31 9.35
CA ILE A 25 1.52 7.54 10.09
C ILE A 25 2.37 7.56 11.37
N ALA A 26 3.14 8.64 11.56
CA ALA A 26 4.07 8.75 12.68
C ALA A 26 3.39 8.78 14.05
N GLY A 27 2.12 9.20 14.13
CA GLY A 27 1.31 9.18 15.34
C GLY A 27 0.88 7.78 15.81
N GLY A 28 1.10 6.74 15.01
CA GLY A 28 0.79 5.34 15.35
C GLY A 28 -0.67 4.92 15.17
N GLY A 29 -1.57 5.86 14.86
CA GLY A 29 -2.93 5.58 14.39
C GLY A 29 -3.00 5.45 12.87
N ASP A 30 -4.19 5.11 12.37
CA ASP A 30 -4.50 4.99 10.94
C ASP A 30 -5.66 5.91 10.49
N ASP A 31 -6.17 6.73 11.40
CA ASP A 31 -7.25 7.67 11.13
C ASP A 31 -6.82 8.80 10.17
N PHE A 32 -7.66 9.06 9.17
CA PHE A 32 -7.48 10.15 8.21
C PHE A 32 -8.81 10.78 7.80
N ARG A 33 -8.72 11.95 7.17
CA ARG A 33 -9.85 12.66 6.56
C ARG A 33 -9.49 13.16 5.17
N HIS A 34 -10.51 13.37 4.34
CA HIS A 34 -10.38 14.11 3.10
C HIS A 34 -10.36 15.62 3.39
N ASP A 35 -9.66 16.38 2.58
CA ASP A 35 -9.82 17.84 2.50
C ASP A 35 -11.05 18.22 1.67
N GLU A 36 -11.36 19.52 1.65
CA GLU A 36 -12.46 20.08 0.87
C GLU A 36 -12.32 19.89 -0.65
N ASP A 37 -11.10 19.59 -1.13
CA ASP A 37 -10.85 19.26 -2.54
C ASP A 37 -11.39 17.89 -2.95
N GLY A 38 -11.80 17.05 -1.99
CA GLY A 38 -12.34 15.72 -2.21
C GLY A 38 -11.29 14.64 -2.54
N TRP A 39 -10.00 14.96 -2.52
CA TRP A 39 -8.91 14.05 -2.90
C TRP A 39 -7.80 13.96 -1.87
N THR A 40 -7.32 15.09 -1.34
CA THR A 40 -6.16 15.11 -0.45
C THR A 40 -6.51 14.45 0.88
N LEU A 41 -5.70 13.46 1.27
CA LEU A 41 -5.82 12.80 2.57
C LEU A 41 -4.92 13.50 3.60
N ARG A 42 -5.45 13.75 4.79
CA ARG A 42 -4.70 14.23 5.96
C ARG A 42 -4.94 13.35 7.17
N THR A 43 -3.88 13.13 7.95
CA THR A 43 -3.98 12.51 9.29
C THR A 43 -4.87 13.36 10.19
N THR A 44 -5.65 12.72 11.05
CA THR A 44 -6.57 13.45 11.95
C THR A 44 -5.82 14.12 13.11
N ASP A 45 -4.67 13.59 13.50
CA ASP A 45 -3.81 14.09 14.59
C ASP A 45 -2.76 15.12 14.11
N GLY A 46 -2.68 15.39 12.81
CA GLY A 46 -1.70 16.30 12.20
C GLY A 46 -0.27 15.74 12.14
N SER A 47 -0.06 14.47 12.51
CA SER A 47 1.25 13.82 12.40
C SER A 47 1.65 13.61 10.94
N ARG A 48 2.96 13.53 10.68
CA ARG A 48 3.48 13.27 9.34
C ARG A 48 3.17 11.84 8.91
N ALA A 49 2.85 11.68 7.63
CA ALA A 49 2.74 10.38 7.00
C ALA A 49 3.83 10.20 5.92
N SER A 50 4.18 8.94 5.64
CA SER A 50 5.00 8.56 4.49
C SER A 50 4.26 7.53 3.64
N HIS A 51 4.56 7.53 2.35
CA HIS A 51 4.03 6.58 1.39
C HIS A 51 5.19 6.13 0.48
N ALA A 52 5.23 4.84 0.18
CA ALA A 52 6.12 4.27 -0.82
C ALA A 52 5.34 3.22 -1.62
N GLU A 53 5.68 3.03 -2.88
CA GLU A 53 5.01 2.08 -3.76
C GLU A 53 5.99 1.38 -4.69
N HIS A 54 5.73 0.10 -4.95
CA HIS A 54 6.24 -0.59 -6.13
C HIS A 54 5.18 -1.42 -6.82
N SER A 55 5.25 -1.46 -8.15
CA SER A 55 4.63 -2.53 -8.94
C SER A 55 5.52 -3.77 -8.92
N VAL A 56 4.97 -4.89 -8.46
CA VAL A 56 5.69 -6.17 -8.30
C VAL A 56 5.01 -7.26 -9.13
N ALA A 57 5.77 -7.88 -10.03
CA ALA A 57 5.33 -9.03 -10.80
C ALA A 57 5.59 -10.34 -10.04
N ILE A 58 4.61 -11.24 -10.03
CA ILE A 58 4.76 -12.61 -9.57
C ILE A 58 5.27 -13.45 -10.74
N THR A 59 6.43 -14.06 -10.59
CA THR A 59 7.06 -14.92 -11.60
C THR A 59 7.36 -16.31 -11.03
N ASN A 60 7.71 -17.26 -11.89
CA ASN A 60 8.17 -18.59 -11.45
C ASN A 60 9.49 -18.54 -10.68
N ASP A 61 10.32 -17.51 -10.91
CA ASP A 61 11.64 -17.35 -10.29
C ASP A 61 11.59 -16.48 -9.02
N GLY A 62 10.39 -16.10 -8.57
CA GLY A 62 10.15 -15.21 -7.43
C GLY A 62 9.54 -13.85 -7.83
N PRO A 63 9.34 -12.94 -6.87
CA PRO A 63 8.81 -11.62 -7.15
C PRO A 63 9.85 -10.74 -7.87
N ARG A 64 9.41 -9.97 -8.87
CA ARG A 64 10.23 -8.99 -9.58
C ARG A 64 9.69 -7.58 -9.38
N ILE A 65 10.51 -6.68 -8.86
CA ILE A 65 10.18 -5.26 -8.78
C ILE A 65 10.31 -4.65 -10.18
N LEU A 66 9.23 -4.09 -10.70
CA LEU A 66 9.17 -3.52 -12.06
C LEU A 66 9.58 -2.03 -12.11
N THR A 67 9.64 -1.40 -10.94
CA THR A 67 9.86 0.05 -10.77
C THR A 67 11.11 0.33 -9.93
N ALA A 68 12.04 -0.63 -9.87
CA ALA A 68 13.38 -0.41 -9.33
C ALA A 68 14.21 0.38 -10.36
N LEU A 69 15.04 1.31 -9.88
CA LEU A 69 15.97 2.10 -10.69
C LEU A 69 17.19 1.28 -11.12
#